data_AF-A0A3B3ZIX7-F1
#
_entry.id   AF-A0A3B3ZIX7-F1
#
_cell.length_a   1.000
_cell.length_b   1.000
_cell.length_c   1.000
_cell.angle_alpha   90.00
_cell.angle_beta   90.00
_cell.angle_gamma   90.00
#
_symmetry.space_group_name_H-M   'P 1'
#
loop_
_entity.id
_entity.type
_entity.pdbx_description
1 polymer ?
#
loop_
_entity_poly.entity_id
_entity_poly.type
_entity_poly.pdbx_seq_one_letter_code
_entity_poly.pdbx_strand_id
1 'polypeptide(L)'
;CCDLFFCSTCLTNRSTLTPNTPLWTWVQSEYFCSLHLHSCCSHYIFSINCISPNCRKLEISSGRFARFADGSAVVQLGDTSVMVTAVSKVKPSPSQFMPLVVDYRQKAAAAGRIPTNYLRRELGTTDHEILTSRLIGRSLNIFVNFFFQIILCNLLAVDGVNDPDVLAINGG
;
A
#
# COMPACT_ATOMS: atom_id res chain seq x y z
N CYS A 1 19.64 0.58 5.11
CA CYS A 1 18.43 1.21 5.66
C CYS A 1 17.19 0.59 5.04
N CYS A 2 16.96 -0.68 5.36
CA CYS A 2 15.67 -1.33 5.17
C CYS A 2 15.13 -1.57 6.58
N ASP A 3 14.75 -0.50 7.25
CA ASP A 3 14.22 -0.60 8.60
C ASP A 3 12.70 -0.71 8.50
N LEU A 4 12.23 -1.88 8.91
CA LEU A 4 10.83 -2.25 9.04
C LEU A 4 10.06 -1.15 9.78
N PHE A 5 9.17 -0.47 9.06
CA PHE A 5 8.04 0.25 9.65
C PHE A 5 6.77 -0.57 9.43
N PHE A 6 6.75 -1.78 9.97
CA PHE A 6 5.49 -2.44 10.34
C PHE A 6 5.34 -2.25 11.84
N CYS A 7 4.58 -1.22 12.21
CA CYS A 7 3.81 -1.07 13.45
C CYS A 7 4.47 -1.60 14.75
N SER A 8 4.95 -0.68 15.58
CA SER A 8 5.53 -0.88 16.91
C SER A 8 4.57 -1.42 18.00
N THR A 9 3.52 -2.16 17.64
CA THR A 9 2.60 -2.82 18.59
C THR A 9 2.73 -4.35 18.64
N CYS A 10 3.63 -4.97 17.87
CA CYS A 10 3.89 -6.41 17.93
C CYS A 10 5.00 -6.81 18.92
N LEU A 11 5.04 -6.19 20.11
CA LEU A 11 5.81 -6.68 21.25
C LEU A 11 4.86 -7.36 22.23
N THR A 12 4.62 -8.66 22.04
CA THR A 12 4.48 -9.72 23.07
C THR A 12 3.68 -10.91 22.53
N ASN A 13 4.36 -11.92 21.99
CA ASN A 13 4.53 -13.18 22.74
C ASN A 13 5.57 -14.06 22.04
N ARG A 14 6.70 -14.27 22.72
CA ARG A 14 7.77 -15.16 22.31
C ARG A 14 7.50 -16.52 22.96
N SER A 15 6.93 -17.45 22.20
CA SER A 15 6.95 -18.91 22.44
C SER A 15 5.98 -19.52 21.42
N THR A 16 6.32 -20.43 20.51
CA THR A 16 7.35 -21.47 20.42
C THR A 16 7.67 -21.72 18.95
N LEU A 17 8.92 -21.54 18.53
CA LEU A 17 9.37 -21.84 17.17
C LEU A 17 9.99 -23.24 17.13
N THR A 18 9.41 -24.14 16.34
CA THR A 18 10.06 -25.37 15.89
C THR A 18 10.87 -25.07 14.61
N PRO A 19 11.99 -25.77 14.30
CA PRO A 19 13.01 -25.22 13.44
C PRO A 19 12.79 -25.33 11.91
N ASN A 20 11.72 -25.97 11.42
CA ASN A 20 11.71 -26.49 10.03
C ASN A 20 10.48 -26.16 9.16
N THR A 21 9.86 -24.98 9.30
CA THR A 21 8.86 -24.50 8.31
C THR A 21 9.10 -23.03 7.93
N PRO A 22 9.27 -22.67 6.64
CA PRO A 22 9.44 -21.27 6.21
C PRO A 22 8.08 -20.55 6.09
N LEU A 23 7.21 -20.73 7.09
CA LEU A 23 5.85 -20.19 7.14
C LEU A 23 5.69 -19.47 8.47
N TRP A 24 5.71 -18.14 8.44
CA TRP A 24 5.40 -17.30 9.60
C TRP A 24 3.93 -16.90 9.48
N THR A 25 3.05 -17.55 10.24
CA THR A 25 1.64 -17.18 10.36
C THR A 25 1.49 -16.11 11.43
N TRP A 26 1.07 -14.92 11.05
CA TRP A 26 0.69 -13.86 11.98
C TRP A 26 -0.83 -13.74 12.01
N VAL A 27 -1.40 -13.66 13.22
CA VAL A 27 -2.83 -13.37 13.44
C VAL A 27 -2.90 -11.97 14.04
N GLN A 28 -3.35 -11.01 13.23
CA GLN A 28 -3.73 -9.69 13.73
C GLN A 28 -5.11 -9.38 13.13
N SER A 29 -6.13 -9.27 13.99
CA SER A 29 -7.53 -8.99 13.62
C SER A 29 -8.18 -10.02 12.68
N GLU A 30 -8.48 -11.26 13.09
CA GLU A 30 -9.24 -12.25 12.27
C GLU A 30 -8.74 -12.55 10.83
N TYR A 31 -7.59 -12.03 10.41
CA TYR A 31 -6.96 -12.31 9.13
C TYR A 31 -5.87 -13.37 9.33
N PHE A 32 -5.91 -14.45 8.55
CA PHE A 32 -4.84 -15.44 8.51
C PHE A 32 -3.83 -14.99 7.45
N CYS A 33 -2.72 -14.38 7.86
CA CYS A 33 -1.68 -13.94 6.92
C CYS A 33 -0.58 -15.02 6.82
N SER A 34 -0.41 -15.57 5.63
CA SER A 34 0.70 -16.43 5.25
C SER A 34 1.74 -15.61 4.51
N LEU A 35 2.98 -15.62 5.01
CA LEU A 35 4.07 -14.83 4.47
C LEU A 35 5.00 -15.72 3.66
N HIS A 36 4.99 -15.56 2.33
CA HIS A 36 5.90 -16.27 1.43
C HIS A 36 7.07 -15.35 1.05
N LEU A 37 8.28 -15.69 1.51
CA LEU A 37 9.51 -15.12 0.94
C LEU A 37 9.92 -15.92 -0.28
N HIS A 38 9.96 -15.29 -1.45
CA HIS A 38 10.72 -15.80 -2.58
C HIS A 38 12.07 -15.08 -2.63
N SER A 39 13.15 -15.80 -2.30
CA SER A 39 14.52 -15.29 -2.35
C SER A 39 15.12 -15.59 -3.72
N CYS A 40 15.42 -14.55 -4.51
CA CYS A 40 16.26 -14.65 -5.70
C CYS A 40 17.21 -13.45 -5.72
N CYS A 41 18.47 -13.69 -5.33
CA CYS A 41 19.63 -12.80 -5.32
C CYS A 41 19.39 -11.27 -5.34
N SER A 42 19.68 -10.64 -4.19
CA SER A 42 19.80 -9.18 -3.95
C SER A 42 18.52 -8.34 -3.90
N HIS A 43 17.35 -8.89 -4.17
CA HIS A 43 16.06 -8.19 -4.00
C HIS A 43 15.05 -9.11 -3.31
N TYR A 44 14.57 -8.73 -2.12
CA TYR A 44 13.48 -9.46 -1.48
C TYR A 44 12.17 -9.04 -2.17
N ILE A 45 11.49 -9.98 -2.79
CA ILE A 45 10.08 -9.81 -3.20
C ILE A 45 9.29 -10.41 -2.05
N PHE A 46 8.61 -9.55 -1.29
CA PHE A 46 7.72 -10.00 -0.22
C PHE A 46 6.32 -10.11 -0.80
N SER A 47 5.71 -11.28 -0.65
CA SER A 47 4.29 -11.51 -0.93
C SER A 47 3.62 -11.98 0.35
N ILE A 48 2.71 -11.17 0.87
CA ILE A 48 1.89 -11.50 2.04
C ILE A 48 0.49 -11.82 1.54
N ASN A 49 0.04 -13.04 1.81
CA ASN A 49 -1.30 -13.48 1.47
C ASN A 49 -2.14 -13.52 2.74
N CYS A 50 -3.05 -12.56 2.87
CA CYS A 50 -3.98 -12.48 3.99
C CYS A 50 -5.34 -12.98 3.54
N ILE A 51 -5.86 -13.98 4.25
CA ILE A 51 -7.21 -14.50 4.03
C ILE A 51 -8.14 -13.79 5.01
N SER A 52 -9.10 -13.04 4.46
CA SER A 52 -10.19 -12.44 5.24
C SER A 52 -11.20 -13.50 5.68
N PRO A 53 -11.98 -13.26 6.77
CA PRO A 53 -13.05 -14.16 7.20
C PRO A 53 -14.10 -14.42 6.12
N ASN A 54 -14.20 -13.54 5.12
CA ASN A 54 -15.03 -13.71 3.93
C ASN A 54 -14.37 -14.54 2.80
N CYS A 55 -13.30 -15.28 3.09
CA CYS A 55 -12.54 -16.11 2.16
C CYS A 55 -11.99 -15.34 0.94
N ARG A 56 -11.81 -14.02 1.03
CA ARG A 56 -11.15 -13.22 -0.01
C ARG A 56 -9.65 -13.16 0.27
N LYS A 57 -8.85 -13.45 -0.76
CA LYS A 57 -7.39 -13.38 -0.73
C LYS A 57 -6.98 -11.94 -0.99
N LEU A 58 -6.34 -11.34 0.00
CA LEU A 58 -5.65 -10.06 -0.11
C LEU A 58 -4.16 -10.36 -0.29
N GLU A 59 -3.59 -9.95 -1.40
CA GLU A 59 -2.18 -10.15 -1.69
C GLU A 59 -1.47 -8.79 -1.67
N ILE A 60 -0.46 -8.67 -0.81
CA ILE A 60 0.38 -7.48 -0.73
C ILE A 60 1.75 -7.87 -1.23
N SER A 61 2.19 -7.27 -2.34
CA SER A 61 3.49 -7.52 -2.95
C SER A 61 4.36 -6.27 -2.95
N SER A 62 5.63 -6.41 -2.57
CA SER A 62 6.60 -5.31 -2.58
C SER A 62 7.88 -5.70 -3.33
N GLY A 63 8.64 -4.70 -3.79
CA GLY A 63 9.95 -4.90 -4.43
C GLY A 63 9.93 -5.20 -5.94
N ARG A 64 8.75 -5.40 -6.55
CA ARG A 64 8.61 -5.65 -8.00
C ARG A 64 8.54 -4.37 -8.84
N PHE A 65 7.84 -3.34 -8.34
CA PHE A 65 7.60 -2.08 -9.03
C PHE A 65 8.26 -0.90 -8.30
N ALA A 66 8.40 0.24 -8.98
CA ALA A 66 8.82 1.53 -8.39
C ALA A 66 10.05 1.45 -7.44
N ARG A 67 11.10 0.75 -7.86
CA ARG A 67 12.32 0.48 -7.07
C ARG A 67 13.15 1.71 -6.68
N PHE A 68 12.87 2.86 -7.30
CA PHE A 68 13.51 4.13 -6.96
C PHE A 68 12.81 4.88 -5.83
N ALA A 69 11.57 4.48 -5.48
CA ALA A 69 10.88 5.00 -4.32
C ALA A 69 11.46 4.36 -3.04
N ASP A 70 11.43 5.11 -1.93
CA ASP A 70 11.87 4.58 -0.63
C ASP A 70 10.99 3.42 -0.17
N GLY A 71 9.70 3.46 -0.48
CA GLY A 71 8.74 2.39 -0.26
C GLY A 71 7.79 2.21 -1.45
N SER A 72 7.51 0.95 -1.79
CA SER A 72 6.48 0.61 -2.78
C SER A 72 5.77 -0.70 -2.40
N ALA A 73 4.45 -0.68 -2.51
CA ALA A 73 3.58 -1.82 -2.29
C ALA A 73 2.49 -1.87 -3.36
N VAL A 74 2.17 -3.07 -3.83
CA VAL A 74 1.02 -3.35 -4.68
C VAL A 74 0.09 -4.25 -3.90
N VAL A 75 -1.12 -3.75 -3.67
CA VAL A 75 -2.19 -4.46 -2.97
C VAL A 75 -3.18 -4.96 -4.01
N GLN A 76 -3.50 -6.24 -3.97
CA GLN A 76 -4.43 -6.90 -4.87
C GLN A 76 -5.49 -7.64 -4.06
N LEU A 77 -6.73 -7.51 -4.51
CA LEU A 77 -7.84 -8.29 -3.98
C LEU A 77 -8.74 -8.66 -5.15
N GLY A 78 -8.74 -9.95 -5.50
CA GLY A 78 -9.36 -10.39 -6.75
C GLY A 78 -8.56 -9.87 -7.94
N ASP A 79 -9.23 -9.22 -8.89
CA ASP A 79 -8.60 -8.62 -10.07
C ASP A 79 -8.37 -7.09 -9.89
N THR A 80 -8.87 -6.52 -8.80
CA THR A 80 -8.69 -5.11 -8.42
C THR A 80 -7.31 -4.94 -7.78
N SER A 81 -6.54 -3.99 -8.30
CA SER A 81 -5.17 -3.76 -7.85
C SER A 81 -4.82 -2.28 -7.74
N VAL A 82 -4.13 -1.92 -6.65
CA VAL A 82 -3.68 -0.57 -6.33
C VAL A 82 -2.19 -0.58 -6.00
N MET A 83 -1.45 0.36 -6.58
CA MET A 83 -0.04 0.58 -6.26
C MET A 83 0.11 1.82 -5.40
N VAL A 84 0.73 1.66 -4.23
CA VAL A 84 1.07 2.74 -3.32
C VAL A 84 2.59 2.92 -3.30
N THR A 85 3.04 4.16 -3.47
CA THR A 85 4.44 4.53 -3.39
C THR A 85 4.62 5.65 -2.38
N ALA A 86 5.57 5.47 -1.48
CA ALA A 86 5.94 6.46 -0.48
C ALA A 86 7.37 6.95 -0.77
N VAL A 87 7.53 8.26 -0.85
CA VAL A 87 8.83 8.91 -1.01
C VAL A 87 9.01 9.89 0.13
N SER A 88 10.11 9.73 0.83
CA SER A 88 10.52 10.57 1.94
C SER A 88 11.65 11.51 1.53
N LYS A 89 11.65 12.75 2.02
CA LYS A 89 12.84 13.60 1.90
C LYS A 89 13.72 13.44 3.14
N VAL A 90 14.99 13.16 2.90
CA VAL A 90 16.00 12.95 3.96
C VAL A 90 16.29 14.24 4.76
N LYS A 91 16.09 15.42 4.18
CA LYS A 91 16.35 16.70 4.85
C LYS A 91 15.08 17.22 5.54
N PRO A 92 15.03 17.27 6.88
CA PRO A 92 13.93 17.92 7.60
C PRO A 92 14.00 19.43 7.35
N SER A 93 12.85 20.05 7.17
CA SER A 93 12.76 21.51 7.13
C SER A 93 12.55 22.01 8.55
N PRO A 94 13.02 23.22 8.89
CA PRO A 94 12.84 23.80 10.22
C PRO A 94 11.38 24.23 10.51
N SER A 95 10.42 23.86 9.66
CA SER A 95 9.01 24.19 9.82
C SER A 95 8.35 23.29 10.86
N GLN A 96 7.57 23.89 11.76
CA GLN A 96 6.70 23.18 12.72
C GLN A 96 5.51 22.48 12.04
N PHE A 97 5.23 22.80 10.78
CA PHE A 97 4.22 22.11 9.96
C PHE A 97 4.86 20.93 9.22
N MET A 98 4.22 19.76 9.34
CA MET A 98 4.54 18.56 8.57
C MET A 98 3.71 18.55 7.27
N PRO A 99 4.30 18.78 6.09
CA PRO A 99 3.55 18.75 4.85
C PRO A 99 3.53 17.30 4.33
N LEU A 100 2.49 16.60 4.75
CA LEU A 100 2.08 15.33 4.16
C LEU A 100 1.27 15.63 2.90
N VAL A 101 1.72 15.12 1.75
CA VAL A 101 0.97 15.21 0.50
C VAL A 101 0.55 13.81 0.10
N VAL A 102 -0.75 13.63 -0.05
CA VAL A 102 -1.34 12.37 -0.51
C VAL A 102 -2.08 12.64 -1.80
N ASP A 103 -1.68 11.94 -2.86
CA ASP A 103 -2.32 12.00 -4.18
C ASP A 103 -2.89 10.63 -4.52
N TYR A 104 -4.21 10.56 -4.64
CA TYR A 104 -4.90 9.37 -5.14
C TYR A 104 -5.33 9.60 -6.59
N ARG A 105 -4.98 8.67 -7.48
CA ARG A 105 -5.24 8.76 -8.92
C ARG A 105 -5.91 7.49 -9.42
N GLN A 106 -7.14 7.65 -9.90
CA GLN A 106 -7.93 6.62 -10.53
C GLN A 106 -7.82 6.76 -12.05
N LYS A 107 -6.95 5.96 -12.67
CA LYS A 107 -6.79 6.00 -14.11
C LYS A 107 -7.96 5.29 -14.80
N ALA A 108 -8.54 5.90 -15.83
CA ALA A 108 -9.52 5.29 -16.73
C ALA A 108 -8.99 4.01 -17.40
N ALA A 109 -7.66 3.93 -17.59
CA ALA A 109 -6.97 2.73 -18.06
C ALA A 109 -7.18 1.53 -17.13
N ALA A 110 -7.33 1.74 -15.81
CA ALA A 110 -7.59 0.66 -14.86
C ALA A 110 -8.96 0.00 -15.06
N ALA A 111 -9.93 0.74 -15.61
CA ALA A 111 -11.24 0.23 -16.00
C ALA A 111 -11.28 -0.26 -17.47
N GLY A 112 -10.15 -0.25 -18.17
CA GLY A 112 -10.07 -0.62 -19.59
C GLY A 112 -10.79 0.35 -20.52
N ARG A 113 -11.04 1.59 -20.09
CA ARG A 113 -11.79 2.59 -20.88
C ARG A 113 -10.89 3.72 -21.34
N ILE A 114 -11.08 4.15 -22.58
CA ILE A 114 -10.44 5.34 -23.13
C ILE A 114 -11.27 6.55 -22.71
N PRO A 115 -10.68 7.58 -22.08
CA PRO A 115 -11.41 8.78 -21.70
C PRO A 115 -11.97 9.48 -22.95
N THR A 116 -13.25 9.85 -22.91
CA THR A 116 -14.01 10.44 -24.03
C THR A 116 -13.74 11.94 -24.23
N ASN A 117 -12.87 12.52 -23.40
CA ASN A 117 -12.49 13.92 -23.47
C ASN A 117 -11.74 14.23 -24.78
N TYR A 118 -11.85 15.46 -25.28
CA TYR A 118 -11.13 15.96 -26.45
C TYR A 118 -9.61 15.67 -26.38
N LEU A 119 -9.01 15.86 -25.20
CA LEU A 119 -7.57 15.64 -24.99
C LEU A 119 -7.19 14.16 -24.82
N ARG A 120 -8.17 13.24 -24.75
CA ARG A 120 -7.98 11.79 -24.49
C ARG A 120 -7.02 11.50 -23.33
N ARG A 121 -7.01 12.40 -22.34
CA ARG A 121 -6.20 12.36 -21.12
C ARG A 121 -7.08 12.75 -19.95
N GLU A 122 -6.68 12.32 -18.78
CA GLU A 122 -7.41 12.59 -17.54
C GLU A 122 -7.12 14.04 -17.12
N LEU A 123 -8.18 14.86 -17.08
CA LEU A 123 -8.07 16.29 -16.83
C LEU A 123 -8.42 16.57 -15.38
N GLY A 124 -7.40 16.82 -14.56
CA GLY A 124 -7.55 17.23 -13.17
C GLY A 124 -7.76 16.07 -12.21
N THR A 125 -8.04 16.42 -10.95
CA THR A 125 -8.47 15.49 -9.91
C THR A 125 -9.99 15.50 -9.83
N THR A 126 -10.61 14.33 -9.76
CA THR A 126 -12.06 14.23 -9.53
C THR A 126 -12.41 14.44 -8.05
N ASP A 127 -13.68 14.75 -7.75
CA ASP A 127 -14.12 14.89 -6.35
C ASP A 127 -13.91 13.61 -5.54
N HIS A 128 -14.12 12.45 -6.17
CA HIS A 128 -13.84 11.14 -5.54
C HIS A 128 -12.35 10.98 -5.20
N GLU A 129 -11.44 11.37 -6.10
CA GLU A 129 -10.00 11.35 -5.84
C GLU A 129 -9.60 12.31 -4.71
N ILE A 130 -10.24 13.48 -4.63
CA ILE A 130 -9.99 14.45 -3.55
C ILE A 130 -10.51 13.92 -2.21
N LEU A 131 -11.67 13.26 -2.19
CA LEU A 131 -12.23 12.70 -0.96
C LEU A 131 -11.40 11.53 -0.42
N THR A 132 -10.97 10.64 -1.31
CA THR A 132 -10.15 9.47 -0.96
C THR A 132 -8.74 9.86 -0.53
N SER A 133 -8.09 10.79 -1.22
CA SER A 133 -6.80 11.34 -0.79
C SER A 133 -6.87 11.98 0.61
N ARG A 134 -7.95 12.71 0.91
CA ARG A 134 -8.18 13.26 2.26
C ARG A 134 -8.43 12.19 3.31
N LEU A 135 -9.14 11.11 2.96
CA LEU A 135 -9.35 9.97 3.86
C LEU A 135 -8.02 9.30 4.23
N ILE A 136 -7.19 8.99 3.24
CA ILE A 136 -5.86 8.39 3.44
C ILE A 136 -4.94 9.36 4.23
N GLY A 137 -4.96 10.65 3.90
CA GLY A 137 -4.17 11.65 4.64
C GLY A 137 -4.53 11.71 6.12
N ARG A 138 -5.81 11.54 6.48
CA ARG A 138 -6.26 11.52 7.88
C ARG A 138 -5.82 10.25 8.62
N SER A 139 -5.87 9.08 7.98
CA SER A 139 -5.44 7.83 8.63
C SER A 139 -3.94 7.80 8.89
N LEU A 140 -3.14 8.32 7.96
CA LEU A 140 -1.68 8.30 8.04
C LEU A 140 -1.09 9.37 8.96
N ASN A 141 -1.76 10.51 9.12
CA ASN A 141 -1.29 11.61 9.97
C ASN A 141 -1.09 11.22 11.46
N ILE A 142 -1.65 10.08 11.90
CA ILE A 142 -1.52 9.61 13.29
C ILE A 142 -0.17 8.89 13.52
N PHE A 143 0.46 8.37 12.47
CA PHE A 143 1.65 7.52 12.58
C PHE A 143 2.96 8.20 12.17
N VAL A 144 2.89 9.20 11.29
CA VAL A 144 4.08 9.81 10.71
C VAL A 144 4.59 10.92 11.63
N ASN A 145 5.67 10.67 12.36
CA ASN A 145 6.35 11.70 13.13
C ASN A 145 7.54 12.23 12.31
N PHE A 146 7.46 13.50 11.89
CA PHE A 146 8.58 14.38 11.51
C PHE A 146 9.31 14.13 10.17
N PHE A 147 8.70 13.48 9.18
CA PHE A 147 9.27 13.39 7.83
C PHE A 147 8.35 13.95 6.76
N PHE A 148 8.95 14.64 5.79
CA PHE A 148 8.30 14.96 4.53
C PHE A 148 7.99 13.68 3.79
N GLN A 149 6.71 13.34 3.67
CA GLN A 149 6.28 12.17 2.93
C GLN A 149 5.32 12.59 1.82
N ILE A 150 5.65 12.16 0.61
CA ILE A 150 4.76 12.22 -0.54
C ILE A 150 4.29 10.80 -0.79
N ILE A 151 2.98 10.61 -0.73
CA ILE A 151 2.35 9.31 -0.91
C ILE A 151 1.50 9.40 -2.17
N LEU A 152 1.84 8.57 -3.16
CA LEU A 152 1.08 8.46 -4.39
C LEU A 152 0.42 7.10 -4.46
N CYS A 153 -0.89 7.10 -4.65
CA CYS A 153 -1.73 5.92 -4.84
C CYS A 153 -2.24 5.92 -6.28
N ASN A 154 -1.84 4.93 -7.07
CA ASN A 154 -2.30 4.74 -8.45
C ASN A 154 -3.11 3.45 -8.55
N LEU A 155 -4.33 3.54 -9.10
CA LEU A 155 -5.08 2.34 -9.50
C LEU A 155 -4.45 1.70 -10.75
N LEU A 156 -4.28 0.39 -10.70
CA LEU A 156 -3.80 -0.42 -11.81
C LEU A 156 -4.94 -1.16 -12.51
N ALA A 157 -5.86 -1.75 -11.75
CA ALA A 157 -7.04 -2.45 -12.28
C ALA A 157 -8.23 -2.32 -11.34
N VAL A 158 -9.45 -2.35 -11.88
CA VAL A 158 -10.70 -2.30 -11.11
C VAL A 158 -11.77 -3.22 -11.72
N ASP A 159 -12.42 -4.00 -10.85
CA ASP A 159 -13.39 -5.03 -11.28
C ASP A 159 -14.85 -4.57 -11.11
N GLY A 160 -15.05 -3.46 -10.39
CA GLY A 160 -16.37 -2.95 -10.04
C GLY A 160 -17.09 -3.73 -8.92
N VAL A 161 -16.51 -4.83 -8.43
CA VAL A 161 -17.02 -5.61 -7.30
C VAL A 161 -16.36 -5.21 -5.98
N ASN A 162 -15.09 -4.82 -6.04
CA ASN A 162 -14.28 -4.48 -4.89
C ASN A 162 -13.92 -3.00 -4.90
N ASP A 163 -14.14 -2.33 -3.76
CA ASP A 163 -13.82 -0.93 -3.62
C ASP A 163 -12.30 -0.71 -3.55
N PRO A 164 -11.71 0.03 -4.49
CA PRO A 164 -10.26 0.25 -4.54
C PRO A 164 -9.79 1.17 -3.40
N ASP A 165 -10.68 1.98 -2.83
CA ASP A 165 -10.36 2.94 -1.77
C ASP A 165 -9.90 2.21 -0.49
N VAL A 166 -10.55 1.09 -0.16
CA VAL A 166 -10.17 0.26 1.00
C VAL A 166 -8.80 -0.38 0.78
N LEU A 167 -8.50 -0.79 -0.45
CA LEU A 167 -7.19 -1.34 -0.81
C LEU A 167 -6.09 -0.28 -0.73
N ALA A 168 -6.40 0.95 -1.15
CA ALA A 168 -5.48 2.07 -1.07
C ALA A 168 -5.14 2.45 0.37
N ILE A 169 -6.13 2.40 1.27
CA ILE A 169 -5.91 2.64 2.72
C ILE A 169 -5.06 1.52 3.33
N ASN A 170 -5.32 0.26 2.97
CA ASN A 170 -4.56 -0.87 3.51
C ASN A 170 -3.10 -0.94 3.00
N GLY A 171 -2.81 -0.33 1.85
CA GLY A 171 -1.48 -0.30 1.26
C GLY A 171 -0.61 0.88 1.66
N GLY A 172 -1.20 1.94 2.23
CA GLY A 172 -0.49 3.14 2.69
C GLY A 172 -0.11 3.05 4.15
#